data_AF-A0A8T5JP73-F1
#
_entry.id   AF-A0A8T5JP73-F1
#
_cell.length_a   1.000
_cell.length_b   1.000
_cell.length_c   1.000
_cell.angle_alpha   90.00
_cell.angle_beta   90.00
_cell.angle_gamma   90.00
#
_symmetry.space_group_name_H-M   'P 1'
#
loop_
_entity.id
_entity.type
_entity.pdbx_description
1 polymer ?
#
loop_
_entity_poly.entity_id
_entity_poly.type
_entity_poly.pdbx_seq_one_letter_code
_entity_poly.pdbx_strand_id
1 'polypeptide(L)'
;MNTNLALKKLKGIKPKGVKVKPASEVENLFNICKLITDEYVDSYYSDWKGEEFRDCFVPMYMRLDSNLLKDFSFTESDLESFVKLKSDECSDHITKKVVGFYTSALLRVLSKRNHAKGKKTKLRIDGRNSTFDYLFYWGGQVDELVLENFSGRDICKYVERKKTQVCPSIISLVNVNPNELDTGNKYNRYSSFTPGVMSGTLLAPIGMVCSINNTQQGGTKFPTFNSSYAVEAWYVGNIFNAKSHYIGFNRLNDLWLLNSPVESLEPIFGCELDNLIIINTLPGRACQCLEGLDRGKCQKVKNLIVYDVNNPEVKIRDFEVENLITGNDALNQFKYLIDVVETMQNQNYDNTIIKINQLKQLYENDTTK
;
A
#
# COMPACT_ATOMS: atom_id res chain seq x y z
N MET A 1 -23.29 -52.39 -7.83
CA MET A 1 -23.37 -52.59 -6.37
C MET A 1 -23.82 -51.27 -5.75
N ASN A 2 -25.09 -51.18 -5.36
CA ASN A 2 -25.67 -50.00 -4.71
C ASN A 2 -25.71 -50.24 -3.19
N THR A 3 -24.84 -49.57 -2.44
CA THR A 3 -24.84 -49.64 -0.98
C THR A 3 -25.96 -48.74 -0.45
N ASN A 4 -27.09 -49.37 -0.17
CA ASN A 4 -28.28 -48.74 0.40
C ASN A 4 -28.01 -48.42 1.88
N LEU A 5 -27.55 -47.20 2.18
CA LEU A 5 -27.38 -46.67 3.54
C LEU A 5 -28.74 -46.26 4.11
N ALA A 6 -29.65 -47.22 4.27
CA ALA A 6 -30.90 -47.00 4.98
C ALA A 6 -30.60 -46.90 6.49
N LEU A 7 -30.56 -45.66 6.99
CA LEU A 7 -30.51 -45.35 8.42
C LEU A 7 -31.63 -46.10 9.15
N LYS A 8 -31.26 -47.13 9.93
CA LYS A 8 -32.13 -47.80 10.89
C LYS A 8 -32.76 -46.73 11.78
N LYS A 9 -34.06 -46.50 11.65
CA LYS A 9 -34.85 -45.61 12.52
C LYS A 9 -34.73 -46.10 13.96
N LEU A 10 -33.86 -45.47 14.76
CA LEU A 10 -33.79 -45.65 16.20
C LEU A 10 -35.09 -45.10 16.81
N LYS A 11 -36.06 -46.00 17.06
CA LYS A 11 -37.31 -45.66 17.76
C LYS A 11 -36.95 -45.21 19.19
N GLY A 12 -37.20 -43.94 19.51
CA GLY A 12 -37.18 -43.45 20.90
C GLY A 12 -36.25 -42.28 21.20
N ILE A 13 -35.34 -41.90 20.31
CA ILE A 13 -34.51 -40.69 20.51
C ILE A 13 -35.25 -39.52 19.83
N LYS A 14 -35.95 -38.70 20.62
CA LYS A 14 -36.34 -37.36 20.13
C LYS A 14 -35.03 -36.65 19.75
N PRO A 15 -34.87 -36.14 18.52
CA PRO A 15 -33.67 -35.40 18.17
C PRO A 15 -33.55 -34.24 19.16
N LYS A 16 -32.53 -34.28 20.02
CA LYS A 16 -32.16 -33.12 20.82
C LYS A 16 -31.88 -32.02 19.81
N GLY A 17 -32.69 -30.97 19.82
CA GLY A 17 -32.52 -29.85 18.89
C GLY A 17 -31.06 -29.42 18.91
N VAL A 18 -30.36 -29.61 17.80
CA VAL A 18 -28.98 -29.18 17.67
C VAL A 18 -29.03 -27.67 17.74
N LYS A 19 -28.56 -27.08 18.86
CA LYS A 19 -28.39 -25.63 18.96
C LYS A 19 -27.31 -25.26 17.96
N VAL A 20 -27.72 -24.81 16.78
CA VAL A 20 -26.81 -24.25 15.79
C VAL A 20 -26.23 -22.99 16.42
N LYS A 21 -24.92 -22.97 16.64
CA LYS A 21 -24.23 -21.77 17.11
C LYS A 21 -24.36 -20.72 16.01
N PRO A 22 -24.76 -19.48 16.33
CA PRO A 22 -24.77 -18.41 15.34
C PRO A 22 -23.35 -18.25 14.76
N ALA A 23 -23.28 -18.10 13.44
CA ALA A 23 -22.01 -17.90 12.76
C ALA A 23 -21.34 -16.61 13.27
N SER A 24 -20.01 -16.63 13.39
CA SER A 24 -19.25 -15.42 13.73
C SER A 24 -19.31 -14.38 12.60
N GLU A 25 -19.03 -13.11 12.90
CA GLU A 25 -18.99 -12.06 11.87
C GLU A 25 -17.98 -12.41 10.77
N VAL A 26 -16.80 -12.93 11.14
CA VAL A 26 -15.78 -13.40 10.20
C VAL A 26 -16.30 -14.57 9.35
N GLU A 27 -16.97 -15.56 9.94
CA GLU A 27 -17.59 -16.67 9.18
C GLU A 27 -18.63 -16.17 8.17
N ASN A 28 -19.41 -15.16 8.53
CA ASN A 28 -20.36 -14.52 7.62
C ASN A 28 -19.65 -13.80 6.46
N LEU A 29 -18.53 -13.10 6.73
CA LEU A 29 -17.69 -12.53 5.66
C LEU A 29 -17.19 -13.63 4.70
N PHE A 30 -16.75 -14.77 5.21
CA PHE A 30 -16.36 -15.92 4.37
C PHE A 30 -17.52 -16.46 3.52
N ASN A 31 -18.69 -16.63 4.12
CA ASN A 31 -19.88 -17.11 3.40
C ASN A 31 -20.30 -16.15 2.28
N ILE A 32 -20.27 -14.84 2.54
CA ILE A 32 -20.57 -13.81 1.55
C ILE A 32 -19.50 -13.77 0.47
N CYS A 33 -18.22 -13.85 0.84
CA CYS A 33 -17.10 -13.90 -0.11
C CYS A 33 -17.28 -15.07 -1.08
N LYS A 34 -17.60 -16.26 -0.57
CA LYS A 34 -17.85 -17.44 -1.40
C LYS A 34 -19.00 -17.20 -2.38
N LEU A 35 -20.14 -16.71 -1.87
CA LEU A 35 -21.31 -16.39 -2.70
C LEU A 35 -20.98 -15.40 -3.83
N ILE A 36 -20.26 -14.32 -3.51
CA ILE A 36 -19.84 -13.32 -4.49
C ILE A 36 -18.84 -13.90 -5.49
N THR A 37 -17.92 -14.73 -5.02
CA THR A 37 -16.90 -15.36 -5.87
C THR A 37 -17.57 -16.29 -6.88
N ASP A 38 -18.44 -17.19 -6.41
CA ASP A 38 -19.17 -18.13 -7.27
C ASP A 38 -19.96 -17.38 -8.36
N GLU A 39 -20.61 -16.27 -8.01
CA GLU A 39 -21.37 -15.46 -8.98
C GLU A 39 -20.49 -14.69 -9.98
N TYR A 40 -19.48 -13.96 -9.48
CA TYR A 40 -18.73 -13.03 -10.32
C TYR A 40 -17.67 -13.73 -11.17
N VAL A 41 -17.12 -14.86 -10.70
CA VAL A 41 -16.18 -15.66 -11.49
C VAL A 41 -16.88 -16.24 -12.72
N ASP A 42 -18.11 -16.75 -12.58
CA ASP A 42 -18.89 -17.27 -13.70
C ASP A 42 -19.20 -16.18 -14.74
N SER A 43 -19.55 -14.97 -14.27
CA SER A 43 -19.82 -13.81 -15.16
C SER A 43 -18.58 -13.19 -15.82
N TYR A 44 -17.37 -13.46 -15.28
CA TYR A 44 -16.12 -12.87 -15.75
C TYR A 44 -15.91 -13.13 -17.25
N TYR A 45 -16.19 -14.36 -17.66
CA TYR A 45 -15.88 -14.83 -19.00
C TYR A 45 -16.87 -14.34 -20.06
N SER A 46 -18.06 -13.85 -19.67
CA SER A 46 -19.11 -13.43 -20.60
C SER A 46 -19.27 -11.92 -20.71
N ASP A 47 -19.12 -11.17 -19.62
CA ASP A 47 -19.73 -9.83 -19.51
C ASP A 47 -18.75 -8.67 -19.33
N TRP A 48 -17.46 -8.94 -19.15
CA TRP A 48 -16.48 -7.91 -18.78
C TRP A 48 -15.96 -7.19 -20.04
N LYS A 49 -16.44 -5.96 -20.28
CA LYS A 49 -16.13 -5.17 -21.49
C LYS A 49 -14.80 -4.41 -21.38
N GLY A 50 -13.93 -4.82 -20.46
CA GLY A 50 -12.62 -4.25 -20.22
C GLY A 50 -12.59 -3.07 -19.23
N GLU A 51 -13.74 -2.58 -18.75
CA GLU A 51 -13.79 -1.55 -17.71
C GLU A 51 -14.02 -2.16 -16.32
N GLU A 52 -13.01 -2.88 -15.80
CA GLU A 52 -13.05 -3.60 -14.51
C GLU A 52 -13.74 -2.85 -13.35
N PHE A 53 -13.48 -1.55 -13.24
CA PHE A 53 -14.08 -0.72 -12.21
C PHE A 53 -15.61 -0.58 -12.37
N ARG A 54 -16.08 -0.28 -13.59
CA ARG A 54 -17.51 -0.04 -13.86
C ARG A 54 -18.28 -1.34 -13.97
N ASP A 55 -17.69 -2.33 -14.62
CA ASP A 55 -18.35 -3.59 -14.96
C ASP A 55 -18.41 -4.54 -13.76
N CYS A 56 -17.46 -4.44 -12.82
CA CYS A 56 -17.28 -5.45 -11.77
C CYS A 56 -17.33 -4.83 -10.37
N PHE A 57 -16.40 -3.92 -10.07
CA PHE A 57 -16.25 -3.39 -8.71
C PHE A 57 -17.48 -2.61 -8.26
N VAL A 58 -18.01 -1.71 -9.10
CA VAL A 58 -19.18 -0.88 -8.73
C VAL A 58 -20.43 -1.74 -8.45
N PRO A 59 -20.85 -2.68 -9.34
CA PRO A 59 -21.97 -3.57 -9.06
C PRO A 59 -21.78 -4.41 -7.79
N MET A 60 -20.59 -4.98 -7.59
CA MET A 60 -20.26 -5.79 -6.41
C MET A 60 -20.38 -4.96 -5.13
N TYR A 61 -19.77 -3.77 -5.10
CA TYR A 61 -19.85 -2.86 -3.96
C TYR A 61 -21.29 -2.46 -3.65
N MET A 62 -22.09 -2.10 -4.67
CA MET A 62 -23.49 -1.71 -4.47
C MET A 62 -24.32 -2.85 -3.89
N ARG A 63 -24.11 -4.08 -4.37
CA ARG A 63 -24.77 -5.27 -3.85
C ARG A 63 -24.37 -5.58 -2.42
N LEU A 64 -23.09 -5.43 -2.07
CA LEU A 64 -22.61 -5.64 -0.71
C LEU A 64 -23.19 -4.60 0.24
N ASP A 65 -23.07 -3.31 -0.09
CA ASP A 65 -23.50 -2.21 0.79
C ASP A 65 -25.03 -2.17 0.99
N SER A 66 -25.79 -2.39 -0.09
CA SER A 66 -27.25 -2.18 -0.07
C SER A 66 -28.07 -3.42 0.27
N ASN A 67 -27.48 -4.62 0.16
CA ASN A 67 -28.19 -5.89 0.34
C ASN A 67 -27.45 -6.80 1.33
N LEU A 68 -26.34 -7.41 0.91
CA LEU A 68 -25.74 -8.52 1.67
C LEU A 68 -25.18 -8.12 3.04
N LEU A 69 -24.72 -6.87 3.20
CA LEU A 69 -24.17 -6.37 4.45
C LEU A 69 -25.13 -5.44 5.19
N LYS A 70 -26.33 -5.14 4.65
CA LYS A 70 -27.20 -4.06 5.17
C LYS A 70 -27.48 -4.19 6.67
N ASP A 71 -27.83 -5.39 7.12
CA ASP A 71 -28.19 -5.70 8.51
C ASP A 71 -27.04 -6.39 9.27
N PHE A 72 -25.85 -6.41 8.68
CA PHE A 72 -24.66 -7.08 9.18
C PHE A 72 -23.59 -6.04 9.52
N SER A 73 -23.13 -6.02 10.77
CA SER A 73 -22.08 -5.11 11.21
C SER A 73 -20.78 -5.86 11.40
N PHE A 74 -19.71 -5.35 10.80
CA PHE A 74 -18.35 -5.82 11.05
C PHE A 74 -17.46 -4.62 11.38
N THR A 75 -16.33 -4.92 12.02
CA THR A 75 -15.34 -3.96 12.49
C THR A 75 -14.03 -4.10 11.74
N GLU A 76 -13.07 -3.22 12.05
CA GLU A 76 -11.69 -3.30 11.59
C GLU A 76 -11.05 -4.65 11.93
N SER A 77 -11.30 -5.17 13.14
CA SER A 77 -10.77 -6.46 13.61
C SER A 77 -11.33 -7.65 12.82
N ASP A 78 -12.60 -7.57 12.40
CA ASP A 78 -13.23 -8.64 11.61
C ASP A 78 -12.66 -8.67 10.18
N LEU A 79 -12.46 -7.48 9.58
CA LEU A 79 -11.84 -7.36 8.26
C LEU A 79 -10.37 -7.80 8.29
N GLU A 80 -9.61 -7.42 9.32
CA GLU A 80 -8.24 -7.89 9.54
C GLU A 80 -8.19 -9.42 9.64
N SER A 81 -9.08 -10.02 10.44
CA SER A 81 -9.17 -11.47 10.60
C SER A 81 -9.52 -12.17 9.30
N PHE A 82 -10.47 -11.63 8.54
CA PHE A 82 -10.84 -12.14 7.22
C PHE A 82 -9.65 -12.13 6.26
N VAL A 83 -8.94 -11.00 6.12
CA VAL A 83 -7.79 -10.87 5.21
C VAL A 83 -6.69 -11.87 5.58
N LYS A 84 -6.36 -11.99 6.87
CA LYS A 84 -5.36 -12.95 7.37
C LYS A 84 -5.72 -14.39 7.03
N LEU A 85 -6.97 -14.77 7.24
CA LEU A 85 -7.44 -16.13 6.99
C LEU A 85 -7.64 -16.43 5.50
N LYS A 86 -7.91 -15.42 4.67
CA LYS A 86 -8.16 -15.59 3.22
C LYS A 86 -6.88 -15.59 2.39
N SER A 87 -5.78 -15.10 2.94
CA SER A 87 -4.47 -15.10 2.27
C SER A 87 -4.08 -16.53 1.86
N ASP A 88 -3.35 -16.67 0.75
CA ASP A 88 -2.85 -17.96 0.23
C ASP A 88 -3.90 -18.99 -0.30
N GLU A 89 -5.21 -18.74 -0.19
CA GLU A 89 -6.22 -19.75 -0.56
C GLU A 89 -6.64 -19.80 -2.04
N CYS A 90 -6.41 -18.72 -2.81
CA CYS A 90 -6.94 -18.62 -4.17
C CYS A 90 -5.91 -19.05 -5.22
N SER A 91 -6.25 -20.02 -6.08
CA SER A 91 -5.31 -20.57 -7.07
C SER A 91 -5.37 -19.84 -8.42
N ASP A 92 -6.55 -19.53 -8.93
CA ASP A 92 -6.70 -18.86 -10.23
C ASP A 92 -6.73 -17.33 -10.13
N HIS A 93 -6.27 -16.69 -11.21
CA HIS A 93 -6.11 -15.23 -11.29
C HIS A 93 -7.44 -14.47 -11.17
N ILE A 94 -8.53 -15.03 -11.68
CA ILE A 94 -9.84 -14.37 -11.71
C ILE A 94 -10.45 -14.35 -10.31
N THR A 95 -10.45 -15.51 -9.64
CA THR A 95 -10.87 -15.63 -8.24
C THR A 95 -10.07 -14.67 -7.35
N LYS A 96 -8.73 -14.64 -7.47
CA LYS A 96 -7.88 -13.69 -6.73
C LYS A 96 -8.33 -12.25 -6.90
N LYS A 97 -8.64 -11.85 -8.14
CA LYS A 97 -9.08 -10.50 -8.47
C LYS A 97 -10.47 -10.17 -7.93
N VAL A 98 -11.42 -11.11 -8.03
CA VAL A 98 -12.76 -10.98 -7.46
C VAL A 98 -12.70 -10.86 -5.93
N VAL A 99 -11.86 -11.66 -5.27
CA VAL A 99 -11.58 -11.54 -3.83
C VAL A 99 -10.93 -10.19 -3.52
N GLY A 100 -10.04 -9.70 -4.38
CA GLY A 100 -9.49 -8.35 -4.31
C GLY A 100 -10.58 -7.27 -4.30
N PHE A 101 -11.51 -7.31 -5.26
CA PHE A 101 -12.67 -6.40 -5.28
C PHE A 101 -13.55 -6.54 -4.04
N TYR A 102 -13.74 -7.77 -3.56
CA TYR A 102 -14.53 -8.03 -2.36
C TYR A 102 -13.90 -7.36 -1.13
N THR A 103 -12.60 -7.54 -0.91
CA THR A 103 -11.87 -6.90 0.22
C THR A 103 -11.94 -5.37 0.13
N SER A 104 -11.86 -4.82 -1.08
CA SER A 104 -12.03 -3.39 -1.34
C SER A 104 -13.43 -2.87 -1.02
N ALA A 105 -14.45 -3.62 -1.40
CA ALA A 105 -15.83 -3.27 -1.11
C ALA A 105 -16.08 -3.31 0.40
N LEU A 106 -15.54 -4.30 1.12
CA LEU A 106 -15.59 -4.35 2.59
C LEU A 106 -14.92 -3.11 3.21
N LEU A 107 -13.69 -2.79 2.81
CA LEU A 107 -12.99 -1.59 3.28
C LEU A 107 -13.83 -0.32 3.08
N ARG A 108 -14.41 -0.17 1.88
CA ARG A 108 -15.25 0.98 1.54
C ARG A 108 -16.54 1.05 2.36
N VAL A 109 -17.22 -0.08 2.59
CA VAL A 109 -18.42 -0.16 3.43
C VAL A 109 -18.07 0.22 4.87
N LEU A 110 -16.97 -0.31 5.40
CA LEU A 110 -16.50 -0.01 6.75
C LEU A 110 -16.19 1.49 6.92
N SER A 111 -15.40 2.06 6.00
CA SER A 111 -15.10 3.50 5.96
C SER A 111 -16.35 4.37 5.91
N LYS A 112 -17.29 4.07 5.01
CA LYS A 112 -18.55 4.80 4.92
C LYS A 112 -19.33 4.78 6.23
N ARG A 113 -19.41 3.62 6.89
CA ARG A 113 -20.15 3.44 8.15
C ARG A 113 -19.48 4.15 9.33
N ASN A 114 -18.15 4.11 9.41
CA ASN A 114 -17.41 4.80 10.45
C ASN A 114 -17.51 6.32 10.30
N HIS A 115 -17.35 6.84 9.08
CA HIS A 115 -17.53 8.27 8.79
C HIS A 115 -18.94 8.74 9.12
N ALA A 116 -19.98 7.96 8.80
CA ALA A 116 -21.35 8.27 9.19
C ALA A 116 -21.55 8.33 10.72
N LYS A 117 -20.68 7.70 11.50
CA LYS A 117 -20.65 7.75 12.97
C LYS A 117 -19.64 8.78 13.51
N GLY A 118 -19.00 9.58 12.65
CA GLY A 118 -17.95 10.52 13.04
C GLY A 118 -16.65 9.87 13.51
N LYS A 119 -16.41 8.60 13.15
CA LYS A 119 -15.18 7.86 13.49
C LYS A 119 -14.27 7.73 12.27
N LYS A 120 -12.95 7.75 12.50
CA LYS A 120 -11.94 7.40 11.50
C LYS A 120 -11.81 5.88 11.38
N THR A 121 -11.66 5.36 10.17
CA THR A 121 -11.32 3.96 9.91
C THR A 121 -9.82 3.79 9.90
N LYS A 122 -9.31 2.97 10.82
CA LYS A 122 -7.89 2.68 10.96
C LYS A 122 -7.67 1.18 10.86
N LEU A 123 -7.05 0.74 9.77
CA LEU A 123 -6.72 -0.66 9.55
C LEU A 123 -5.22 -0.87 9.63
N ARG A 124 -4.81 -1.86 10.43
CA ARG A 124 -3.46 -2.39 10.41
C ARG A 124 -3.53 -3.90 10.26
N ILE A 125 -2.89 -4.45 9.23
CA ILE A 125 -2.92 -5.87 8.95
C ILE A 125 -1.48 -6.36 8.72
N ASP A 126 -1.05 -7.31 9.54
CA ASP A 126 0.16 -8.08 9.34
C ASP A 126 -0.17 -9.40 8.62
N GLY A 127 0.32 -9.55 7.40
CA GLY A 127 0.17 -10.74 6.56
C GLY A 127 1.02 -11.92 7.01
N ARG A 128 1.99 -11.75 7.92
CA ARG A 128 2.90 -12.81 8.37
C ARG A 128 3.61 -13.54 7.22
N ASN A 129 4.01 -12.78 6.20
CA ASN A 129 4.60 -13.23 4.94
C ASN A 129 3.63 -14.02 4.04
N SER A 130 2.33 -13.79 4.16
CA SER A 130 1.32 -14.38 3.28
C SER A 130 1.26 -13.68 1.92
N THR A 131 0.77 -14.41 0.92
CA THR A 131 0.51 -13.87 -0.42
C THR A 131 -0.96 -13.47 -0.56
N PHE A 132 -1.21 -12.22 -0.98
CA PHE A 132 -2.54 -11.72 -1.28
C PHE A 132 -2.52 -10.83 -2.53
N ASP A 133 -2.72 -11.45 -3.70
CA ASP A 133 -2.90 -10.71 -4.95
C ASP A 133 -4.19 -9.89 -4.92
N TYR A 134 -4.12 -8.63 -5.37
CA TYR A 134 -5.23 -7.68 -5.47
C TYR A 134 -5.86 -7.28 -4.12
N LEU A 135 -5.16 -7.46 -2.99
CA LEU A 135 -5.66 -7.00 -1.68
C LEU A 135 -6.02 -5.51 -1.73
N PHE A 136 -7.26 -5.15 -1.40
CA PHE A 136 -7.77 -3.78 -1.48
C PHE A 136 -7.65 -3.11 -2.87
N TYR A 137 -7.72 -3.91 -3.94
CA TYR A 137 -7.81 -3.43 -5.33
C TYR A 137 -9.09 -2.61 -5.59
N TRP A 138 -8.96 -1.29 -5.78
CA TRP A 138 -10.03 -0.29 -5.78
C TRP A 138 -10.69 0.00 -4.41
N GLY A 139 -9.96 -0.17 -3.31
CA GLY A 139 -10.45 -0.01 -1.92
C GLY A 139 -11.11 1.32 -1.57
N GLY A 140 -10.95 2.37 -2.39
CA GLY A 140 -11.55 3.67 -2.14
C GLY A 140 -10.92 4.36 -0.92
N GLN A 141 -11.72 5.07 -0.12
CA GLN A 141 -11.22 5.91 0.96
C GLN A 141 -11.04 5.15 2.27
N VAL A 142 -9.92 5.39 2.94
CA VAL A 142 -9.59 4.91 4.29
C VAL A 142 -8.75 6.00 4.97
N ASP A 143 -8.97 6.26 6.26
CA ASP A 143 -8.21 7.31 6.98
C ASP A 143 -6.80 6.84 7.32
N GLU A 144 -6.63 5.57 7.69
CA GLU A 144 -5.32 4.97 7.98
C GLU A 144 -5.31 3.50 7.54
N LEU A 145 -4.36 3.12 6.70
CA LEU A 145 -4.15 1.76 6.23
C LEU A 145 -2.66 1.41 6.33
N VAL A 146 -2.36 0.45 7.19
CA VAL A 146 -1.01 -0.10 7.38
C VAL A 146 -1.04 -1.58 7.00
N LEU A 147 -0.26 -1.97 5.99
CA LEU A 147 -0.08 -3.36 5.60
C LEU A 147 1.36 -3.78 5.86
N GLU A 148 1.53 -4.89 6.57
CA GLU A 148 2.83 -5.42 6.98
C GLU A 148 3.01 -6.84 6.45
N ASN A 149 4.21 -7.20 6.01
CA ASN A 149 4.61 -8.58 5.66
C ASN A 149 3.65 -9.29 4.68
N PHE A 150 3.25 -8.63 3.59
CA PHE A 150 2.49 -9.25 2.51
C PHE A 150 3.36 -9.44 1.27
N SER A 151 3.03 -10.40 0.43
CA SER A 151 3.46 -10.41 -0.97
C SER A 151 2.25 -10.47 -1.89
N GLY A 152 2.40 -10.02 -3.13
CA GLY A 152 1.29 -10.12 -4.09
C GLY A 152 1.35 -9.12 -5.22
N ARG A 153 0.53 -9.34 -6.23
CA ARG A 153 0.33 -8.43 -7.36
C ARG A 153 -0.71 -7.38 -7.01
N ASP A 154 -0.48 -6.13 -7.41
CA ASP A 154 -1.50 -5.07 -7.43
C ASP A 154 -2.23 -4.86 -6.08
N ILE A 155 -1.54 -5.10 -4.96
CA ILE A 155 -1.99 -4.73 -3.62
C ILE A 155 -2.29 -3.23 -3.60
N CYS A 156 -3.36 -2.81 -2.92
CA CYS A 156 -3.81 -1.42 -2.77
C CYS A 156 -3.90 -0.60 -4.07
N LYS A 157 -3.91 -1.25 -5.23
CA LYS A 157 -3.93 -0.55 -6.50
C LYS A 157 -5.29 0.13 -6.67
N TYR A 158 -5.26 1.44 -6.90
CA TYR A 158 -6.43 2.34 -6.93
C TYR A 158 -7.18 2.51 -5.60
N VAL A 159 -6.52 2.31 -4.46
CA VAL A 159 -7.00 2.89 -3.19
C VAL A 159 -7.02 4.42 -3.37
N GLU A 160 -8.07 5.06 -2.88
CA GLU A 160 -8.38 6.49 -2.94
C GLU A 160 -8.91 7.09 -4.27
N ARG A 161 -10.24 7.25 -4.32
CA ARG A 161 -10.93 8.05 -5.35
C ARG A 161 -12.06 8.88 -4.74
N LYS A 162 -11.77 10.15 -4.39
CA LYS A 162 -12.74 11.27 -4.52
C LYS A 162 -12.09 12.66 -4.36
N LYS A 163 -12.41 13.58 -5.27
CA LYS A 163 -11.87 14.95 -5.40
C LYS A 163 -12.16 15.92 -4.24
N THR A 164 -12.91 15.53 -3.20
CA THR A 164 -13.68 16.50 -2.38
C THR A 164 -13.43 16.44 -0.88
N GLN A 165 -12.28 15.97 -0.40
CA GLN A 165 -12.03 15.91 1.05
C GLN A 165 -10.63 16.38 1.45
N VAL A 166 -10.56 17.02 2.61
CA VAL A 166 -9.37 17.59 3.24
C VAL A 166 -8.67 16.46 4.00
N CYS A 167 -7.41 16.17 3.64
CA CYS A 167 -6.50 15.18 4.23
C CYS A 167 -6.49 15.11 5.77
N PRO A 168 -6.05 13.99 6.41
CA PRO A 168 -5.12 13.00 5.85
C PRO A 168 -5.57 11.53 5.90
N SER A 169 -5.47 10.87 4.75
CA SER A 169 -5.28 9.43 4.62
C SER A 169 -3.79 9.10 4.86
N ILE A 170 -3.47 8.10 5.67
CA ILE A 170 -2.12 7.51 5.77
C ILE A 170 -2.16 6.13 5.13
N ILE A 171 -1.27 5.87 4.18
CA ILE A 171 -1.05 4.54 3.62
C ILE A 171 0.39 4.12 3.87
N SER A 172 0.59 3.07 4.67
CA SER A 172 1.90 2.52 4.97
C SER A 172 2.00 1.06 4.53
N LEU A 173 3.08 0.74 3.82
CA LEU A 173 3.39 -0.58 3.28
C LEU A 173 4.75 -1.00 3.84
N VAL A 174 4.77 -2.00 4.72
CA VAL A 174 5.96 -2.45 5.45
C VAL A 174 6.29 -3.89 5.06
N ASN A 175 7.47 -4.17 4.53
CA ASN A 175 7.85 -5.50 4.04
C ASN A 175 6.82 -6.09 3.05
N VAL A 176 6.18 -5.25 2.23
CA VAL A 176 5.23 -5.66 1.20
C VAL A 176 5.94 -5.81 -0.14
N ASN A 177 6.00 -7.04 -0.66
CA ASN A 177 6.77 -7.36 -1.86
C ASN A 177 5.84 -7.59 -3.08
N PRO A 178 6.05 -6.89 -4.21
CA PRO A 178 5.31 -7.21 -5.42
C PRO A 178 5.79 -8.57 -5.96
N ASN A 179 4.88 -9.51 -6.20
CA ASN A 179 5.26 -10.74 -6.90
C ASN A 179 5.63 -10.42 -8.35
N GLU A 180 6.82 -10.87 -8.79
CA GLU A 180 7.26 -10.67 -10.16
C GLU A 180 6.28 -11.32 -11.14
N LEU A 181 5.92 -10.57 -12.19
CA LEU A 181 5.43 -11.19 -13.41
C LEU A 181 6.61 -11.99 -13.98
N ASP A 182 6.40 -13.28 -14.26
CA ASP A 182 7.23 -14.02 -15.19
C ASP A 182 7.15 -13.30 -16.54
N THR A 183 8.06 -12.34 -16.76
CA THR A 183 8.05 -11.40 -17.89
C THR A 183 8.63 -12.05 -19.15
N GLY A 184 8.16 -13.26 -19.48
CA GLY A 184 8.41 -13.90 -20.77
C GLY A 184 8.05 -13.03 -21.98
N ASN A 185 7.33 -11.91 -21.79
CA ASN A 185 7.00 -10.93 -22.81
C ASN A 185 7.83 -9.65 -22.69
N LYS A 186 8.99 -9.61 -23.38
CA LYS A 186 9.92 -8.46 -23.43
C LYS A 186 9.39 -7.22 -24.17
N TYR A 187 8.19 -7.26 -24.77
CA TYR A 187 7.75 -6.27 -25.76
C TYR A 187 6.77 -5.18 -25.28
N ASN A 188 6.19 -5.25 -24.09
CA ASN A 188 5.42 -4.11 -23.53
C ASN A 188 6.31 -3.28 -22.61
N ARG A 189 7.15 -2.42 -23.19
CA ARG A 189 7.96 -1.47 -22.40
C ARG A 189 7.20 -0.22 -21.95
N TYR A 190 6.03 0.07 -22.53
CA TYR A 190 5.34 1.35 -22.30
C TYR A 190 3.81 1.32 -22.24
N SER A 191 3.15 0.17 -22.42
CA SER A 191 1.69 0.04 -22.29
C SER A 191 1.36 -0.86 -21.10
N SER A 192 0.59 -0.31 -20.16
CA SER A 192 0.16 -0.87 -18.86
C SER A 192 1.24 -0.99 -17.78
N PHE A 193 1.22 0.02 -16.90
CA PHE A 193 1.72 0.10 -15.52
C PHE A 193 2.41 -1.16 -14.96
N THR A 194 3.68 -1.01 -14.60
CA THR A 194 4.53 -1.95 -13.88
C THR A 194 3.79 -2.61 -12.70
N PRO A 195 3.96 -3.92 -12.46
CA PRO A 195 3.51 -4.54 -11.22
C PRO A 195 4.21 -3.83 -10.05
N GLY A 196 3.43 -3.25 -9.16
CA GLY A 196 3.90 -2.50 -8.01
C GLY A 196 2.85 -2.51 -6.92
N VAL A 197 3.30 -2.42 -5.67
CA VAL A 197 2.48 -2.44 -4.45
C VAL A 197 1.52 -1.24 -4.38
N MET A 198 1.68 -0.23 -5.23
CA MET A 198 0.64 0.75 -5.57
C MET A 198 0.92 1.32 -6.97
N SER A 199 0.08 0.99 -7.96
CA SER A 199 0.08 1.63 -9.28
C SER A 199 -1.29 2.24 -9.58
N GLY A 200 -1.59 3.41 -8.99
CA GLY A 200 -2.92 4.00 -9.15
C GLY A 200 -2.89 5.52 -9.15
N THR A 201 -3.62 6.13 -10.09
CA THR A 201 -3.93 7.56 -10.10
C THR A 201 -4.70 7.92 -8.82
N LEU A 202 -3.98 8.34 -7.77
CA LEU A 202 -4.56 8.86 -6.54
C LEU A 202 -5.17 10.23 -6.85
N LEU A 203 -6.48 10.24 -7.10
CA LEU A 203 -7.19 11.44 -7.57
C LEU A 203 -7.52 12.42 -6.44
N ALA A 204 -7.31 12.02 -5.18
CA ALA A 204 -7.43 12.87 -4.01
C ALA A 204 -6.03 13.07 -3.40
N PRO A 205 -5.83 14.15 -2.63
CA PRO A 205 -4.66 14.26 -1.80
C PRO A 205 -4.57 13.13 -0.76
N ILE A 206 -3.44 12.42 -0.73
CA ILE A 206 -3.03 11.61 0.43
C ILE A 206 -2.18 12.47 1.35
N GLY A 207 -2.36 12.32 2.67
CA GLY A 207 -1.52 12.98 3.65
C GLY A 207 -0.09 12.44 3.59
N MET A 208 0.06 11.13 3.80
CA MET A 208 1.36 10.47 3.76
C MET A 208 1.29 9.09 3.12
N VAL A 209 2.22 8.80 2.22
CA VAL A 209 2.52 7.45 1.73
C VAL A 209 3.85 6.99 2.29
N CYS A 210 3.91 5.82 2.90
CA CYS A 210 5.16 5.29 3.47
C CYS A 210 5.43 3.87 2.97
N SER A 211 6.62 3.61 2.44
CA SER A 211 7.10 2.32 1.96
C SER A 211 8.37 1.93 2.71
N ILE A 212 8.32 0.87 3.51
CA ILE A 212 9.42 0.43 4.38
C ILE A 212 9.84 -0.98 3.98
N ASN A 213 11.13 -1.20 3.74
CA ASN A 213 11.75 -2.52 3.53
C ASN A 213 11.13 -3.37 2.41
N ASN A 214 10.55 -2.74 1.38
CA ASN A 214 9.92 -3.45 0.25
C ASN A 214 10.98 -4.01 -0.71
N THR A 215 11.50 -5.20 -0.42
CA THR A 215 12.58 -5.82 -1.20
C THR A 215 12.09 -6.38 -2.53
N GLN A 216 12.81 -6.09 -3.61
CA GLN A 216 12.73 -6.87 -4.83
C GLN A 216 14.07 -7.59 -5.00
N GLN A 217 14.07 -8.93 -4.92
CA GLN A 217 15.25 -9.72 -5.24
C GLN A 217 15.34 -9.86 -6.76
N GLY A 218 16.34 -9.25 -7.40
CA GLY A 218 16.78 -9.66 -8.75
C GLY A 218 16.17 -8.93 -9.96
N GLY A 219 15.35 -7.89 -9.77
CA GLY A 219 14.76 -7.11 -10.87
C GLY A 219 15.51 -5.81 -11.19
N THR A 220 15.53 -5.40 -12.47
CA THR A 220 16.01 -4.07 -12.92
C THR A 220 14.92 -2.98 -12.87
N LYS A 221 13.70 -3.32 -12.43
CA LYS A 221 12.53 -2.44 -12.45
C LYS A 221 11.82 -2.47 -11.10
N PHE A 222 11.89 -1.35 -10.41
CA PHE A 222 11.46 -1.14 -9.03
C PHE A 222 9.95 -0.94 -8.89
N PRO A 223 9.39 -1.07 -7.66
CA PRO A 223 8.03 -0.67 -7.38
C PRO A 223 7.85 0.81 -7.73
N THR A 224 7.22 1.06 -8.87
CA THR A 224 6.80 2.40 -9.27
C THR A 224 5.58 2.76 -8.44
N PHE A 225 5.76 3.59 -7.42
CA PHE A 225 4.65 4.41 -6.96
C PHE A 225 4.34 5.38 -8.10
N ASN A 226 3.08 5.49 -8.48
CA ASN A 226 2.60 6.53 -9.38
C ASN A 226 1.35 7.10 -8.75
N SER A 227 1.52 8.05 -7.85
CA SER A 227 0.42 8.81 -7.26
C SER A 227 0.11 10.02 -8.14
N SER A 228 -1.17 10.43 -8.21
CA SER A 228 -1.50 11.72 -8.81
C SER A 228 -1.46 12.88 -7.82
N TYR A 229 -1.48 12.60 -6.52
CA TYR A 229 -1.25 13.59 -5.46
C TYR A 229 -0.90 12.92 -4.12
N ALA A 230 0.23 13.27 -3.53
CA ALA A 230 0.51 13.05 -2.11
C ALA A 230 1.10 14.34 -1.53
N VAL A 231 0.84 14.65 -0.27
CA VAL A 231 1.55 15.75 0.41
C VAL A 231 2.96 15.28 0.73
N GLU A 232 3.08 14.14 1.37
CA GLU A 232 4.35 13.60 1.86
C GLU A 232 4.54 12.13 1.44
N ALA A 233 5.75 11.76 1.02
CA ALA A 233 6.10 10.38 0.69
C ALA A 233 7.39 9.96 1.40
N TRP A 234 7.38 8.81 2.05
CA TRP A 234 8.52 8.24 2.76
C TRP A 234 8.90 6.90 2.15
N TYR A 235 10.17 6.75 1.83
CA TYR A 235 10.74 5.49 1.42
C TYR A 235 11.89 5.14 2.37
N VAL A 236 11.78 3.99 3.02
CA VAL A 236 12.80 3.51 3.96
C VAL A 236 13.30 2.17 3.44
N GLY A 237 14.43 2.18 2.77
CA GLY A 237 15.10 0.98 2.31
C GLY A 237 16.00 0.41 3.41
N ASN A 238 16.18 -0.90 3.46
CA ASN A 238 17.31 -1.51 4.17
C ASN A 238 18.19 -2.34 3.21
N ILE A 239 17.70 -2.71 2.02
CA ILE A 239 18.39 -3.65 1.13
C ILE A 239 18.05 -3.36 -0.33
N PHE A 240 18.92 -2.63 -1.05
CA PHE A 240 18.96 -2.67 -2.52
C PHE A 240 20.41 -2.61 -3.01
N ASN A 241 20.79 -3.52 -3.90
CA ASN A 241 21.98 -3.41 -4.74
C ASN A 241 21.50 -3.02 -6.15
N ALA A 242 20.74 -1.93 -6.21
CA ALA A 242 20.13 -1.45 -7.44
C ALA A 242 21.07 -0.51 -8.18
N LYS A 243 21.21 -0.69 -9.50
CA LYS A 243 21.93 0.28 -10.34
C LYS A 243 21.16 1.58 -10.51
N SER A 244 19.85 1.51 -10.69
CA SER A 244 19.00 2.72 -10.80
C SER A 244 17.65 2.50 -10.14
N HIS A 245 17.05 3.54 -9.56
CA HIS A 245 15.73 3.48 -8.93
C HIS A 245 14.81 4.57 -9.46
N TYR A 246 13.60 4.18 -9.89
CA TYR A 246 12.61 5.09 -10.48
C TYR A 246 11.47 5.36 -9.50
N ILE A 247 11.22 6.64 -9.22
CA ILE A 247 10.13 7.09 -8.36
C ILE A 247 9.27 8.08 -9.14
N GLY A 248 7.96 7.86 -9.25
CA GLY A 248 7.07 8.74 -10.02
C GLY A 248 5.95 9.34 -9.19
N PHE A 249 5.81 10.67 -9.17
CA PHE A 249 4.62 11.32 -8.62
C PHE A 249 4.14 12.43 -9.54
N ASN A 250 2.86 12.47 -9.90
CA ASN A 250 2.38 13.61 -10.70
C ASN A 250 2.33 14.89 -9.86
N ARG A 251 2.01 14.77 -8.56
CA ARG A 251 2.09 15.86 -7.60
C ARG A 251 2.55 15.35 -6.24
N LEU A 252 3.60 15.97 -5.71
CA LEU A 252 4.18 15.68 -4.40
C LEU A 252 4.77 16.98 -3.84
N ASN A 253 4.60 17.25 -2.55
CA ASN A 253 5.29 18.39 -1.93
C ASN A 253 6.64 17.92 -1.36
N ASP A 254 6.60 16.85 -0.57
CA ASP A 254 7.75 16.37 0.19
C ASP A 254 8.08 14.91 -0.11
N LEU A 255 9.32 14.64 -0.54
CA LEU A 255 9.85 13.29 -0.71
C LEU A 255 10.98 13.02 0.27
N TRP A 256 10.86 11.93 1.03
CA TRP A 256 11.82 11.46 2.01
C TRP A 256 12.36 10.09 1.61
N LEU A 257 13.66 9.99 1.38
CA LEU A 257 14.36 8.78 0.96
C LEU A 257 15.41 8.44 2.01
N LEU A 258 15.11 7.42 2.80
CA LEU A 258 15.85 7.06 3.99
C LEU A 258 16.50 5.70 3.75
N ASN A 259 17.81 5.60 3.95
CA ASN A 259 18.62 4.41 3.71
C ASN A 259 18.30 3.71 2.39
N SER A 260 18.30 4.47 1.30
CA SER A 260 17.97 3.98 -0.03
C SER A 260 19.25 3.77 -0.83
N PRO A 261 19.99 2.66 -0.63
CA PRO A 261 21.25 2.43 -1.33
C PRO A 261 20.98 2.13 -2.80
N VAL A 262 21.13 3.13 -3.65
CA VAL A 262 20.95 3.03 -5.10
C VAL A 262 22.11 3.73 -5.77
N GLU A 263 22.70 3.17 -6.84
CA GLU A 263 23.78 3.89 -7.54
C GLU A 263 23.24 5.17 -8.19
N SER A 264 22.09 5.07 -8.86
CA SER A 264 21.35 6.18 -9.46
C SER A 264 19.92 6.24 -8.92
N LEU A 265 19.46 7.43 -8.58
CA LEU A 265 18.08 7.71 -8.22
C LEU A 265 17.47 8.66 -9.25
N GLU A 266 16.41 8.21 -9.89
CA GLU A 266 15.80 8.86 -11.06
C GLU A 266 14.34 9.20 -10.77
N PRO A 267 14.07 10.24 -9.96
CA PRO A 267 12.71 10.60 -9.64
C PRO A 267 12.08 11.45 -10.77
N ILE A 268 10.79 11.25 -10.98
CA ILE A 268 9.98 11.87 -12.03
C ILE A 268 8.80 12.55 -11.36
N PHE A 269 8.80 13.88 -11.34
CA PHE A 269 7.71 14.67 -10.79
C PHE A 269 6.98 15.47 -11.87
N GLY A 270 5.66 15.59 -11.72
CA GLY A 270 4.82 16.46 -12.57
C GLY A 270 4.69 17.89 -12.04
N CYS A 271 5.28 18.20 -10.88
CA CYS A 271 5.30 19.51 -10.27
C CYS A 271 6.63 19.77 -9.55
N GLU A 272 6.84 21.03 -9.16
CA GLU A 272 7.90 21.44 -8.26
C GLU A 272 7.71 20.79 -6.87
N LEU A 273 8.81 20.31 -6.29
CA LEU A 273 8.84 19.82 -4.91
C LEU A 273 9.19 20.95 -3.95
N ASP A 274 8.53 20.97 -2.79
CA ASP A 274 8.97 21.81 -1.67
C ASP A 274 10.24 21.22 -1.04
N ASN A 275 10.25 19.90 -0.77
CA ASN A 275 11.40 19.25 -0.16
C ASN A 275 11.72 17.90 -0.81
N LEU A 276 13.01 17.69 -1.14
CA LEU A 276 13.58 16.39 -1.47
C LEU A 276 14.67 16.08 -0.46
N ILE A 277 14.46 15.05 0.35
CA ILE A 277 15.30 14.73 1.51
C ILE A 277 15.84 13.33 1.35
N ILE A 278 17.17 13.23 1.32
CA ILE A 278 17.90 11.98 1.16
C ILE A 278 18.79 11.81 2.38
N ILE A 279 18.53 10.77 3.18
CA ILE A 279 19.29 10.45 4.38
C ILE A 279 19.77 9.02 4.27
N ASN A 280 21.08 8.82 4.18
CA ASN A 280 21.69 7.51 4.09
C ASN A 280 22.71 7.32 5.21
N THR A 281 22.36 6.45 6.16
CA THR A 281 23.17 6.16 7.35
C THR A 281 23.93 4.84 7.23
N LEU A 282 23.74 4.08 6.15
CA LEU A 282 24.37 2.76 5.97
C LEU A 282 25.79 2.86 5.37
N PRO A 283 26.83 2.35 6.05
CA PRO A 283 28.19 2.36 5.52
C PRO A 283 28.35 1.59 4.20
N GLY A 284 29.18 2.10 3.28
CA GLY A 284 29.58 1.40 2.05
C GLY A 284 28.50 1.28 0.97
N ARG A 285 27.39 2.01 1.08
CA ARG A 285 26.30 1.99 0.09
C ARG A 285 25.80 3.39 -0.23
N ALA A 286 26.62 4.18 -0.91
CA ALA A 286 26.30 5.58 -1.20
C ALA A 286 25.33 5.74 -2.39
N CYS A 287 24.46 6.75 -2.32
CA CYS A 287 23.83 7.28 -3.52
C CYS A 287 24.90 7.99 -4.36
N GLN A 288 25.15 7.53 -5.58
CA GLN A 288 26.20 8.13 -6.42
C GLN A 288 25.66 9.29 -7.24
N CYS A 289 24.42 9.17 -7.73
CA CYS A 289 23.80 10.14 -8.61
C CYS A 289 22.31 10.29 -8.33
N LEU A 290 21.84 11.54 -8.35
CA LEU A 290 20.44 11.93 -8.39
C LEU A 290 20.19 12.60 -9.74
N GLU A 291 19.35 12.01 -10.58
CA GLU A 291 19.10 12.46 -11.96
C GLU A 291 17.62 12.78 -12.19
N GLY A 292 17.32 14.05 -12.41
CA GLY A 292 15.96 14.53 -12.61
C GLY A 292 15.45 14.17 -13.99
N LEU A 293 14.74 13.04 -14.11
CA LEU A 293 14.11 12.67 -15.37
C LEU A 293 12.82 13.47 -15.57
N ASP A 294 12.88 14.54 -16.34
CA ASP A 294 11.70 15.07 -17.03
C ASP A 294 11.96 15.09 -18.53
N ARG A 295 10.93 14.86 -19.34
CA ARG A 295 10.97 14.67 -20.80
C ARG A 295 11.42 15.94 -21.55
N GLY A 296 12.66 16.37 -21.33
CA GLY A 296 13.26 17.60 -21.85
C GLY A 296 13.18 18.82 -20.94
N LYS A 297 13.00 18.67 -19.62
CA LYS A 297 13.01 19.79 -18.65
C LYS A 297 13.80 19.42 -17.38
N CYS A 298 14.28 20.42 -16.64
CA CYS A 298 14.84 20.18 -15.30
C CYS A 298 13.72 20.03 -14.28
N GLN A 299 13.87 19.10 -13.35
CA GLN A 299 12.99 18.97 -12.19
C GLN A 299 13.26 20.12 -11.21
N LYS A 300 12.22 20.82 -10.73
CA LYS A 300 12.37 21.93 -9.78
C LYS A 300 12.18 21.46 -8.34
N VAL A 301 13.10 21.84 -7.46
CA VAL A 301 13.07 21.51 -6.03
C VAL A 301 13.47 22.75 -5.24
N LYS A 302 12.63 23.18 -4.29
CA LYS A 302 13.00 24.31 -3.42
C LYS A 302 14.12 23.92 -2.46
N ASN A 303 13.94 22.85 -1.69
CA ASN A 303 14.94 22.39 -0.74
C ASN A 303 15.40 20.98 -1.08
N LEU A 304 16.68 20.83 -1.41
CA LEU A 304 17.33 19.53 -1.57
C LEU A 304 18.27 19.31 -0.38
N ILE A 305 17.95 18.32 0.44
CA ILE A 305 18.73 17.95 1.63
C ILE A 305 19.34 16.59 1.39
N VAL A 306 20.66 16.50 1.45
CA VAL A 306 21.38 15.25 1.19
C VAL A 306 22.40 14.99 2.30
N TYR A 307 22.11 13.98 3.11
CA TYR A 307 23.06 13.42 4.06
C TYR A 307 23.39 11.98 3.65
N ASP A 308 24.65 11.73 3.32
CA ASP A 308 25.18 10.38 3.12
C ASP A 308 26.48 10.26 3.92
N VAL A 309 26.49 9.32 4.87
CA VAL A 309 27.63 9.12 5.78
C VAL A 309 28.92 8.76 5.04
N ASN A 310 28.82 8.23 3.81
CA ASN A 310 29.98 7.80 3.02
C ASN A 310 30.30 8.71 1.84
N ASN A 311 29.33 9.49 1.35
CA ASN A 311 29.49 10.30 0.14
C ASN A 311 28.84 11.68 0.30
N PRO A 312 29.53 12.66 0.90
CA PRO A 312 28.98 14.00 1.05
C PRO A 312 28.75 14.73 -0.29
N GLU A 313 29.30 14.21 -1.40
CA GLU A 313 29.23 14.80 -2.75
C GLU A 313 28.37 13.96 -3.70
N VAL A 314 27.12 13.69 -3.33
CA VAL A 314 26.13 13.09 -4.25
C VAL A 314 26.04 13.95 -5.51
N LYS A 315 26.22 13.35 -6.69
CA LYS A 315 26.12 14.07 -7.95
C LYS A 315 24.66 14.38 -8.24
N ILE A 316 24.33 15.66 -8.45
CA ILE A 316 22.98 16.11 -8.78
C ILE A 316 22.98 16.53 -10.25
N ARG A 317 22.05 15.99 -11.04
CA ARG A 317 21.89 16.27 -12.47
C ARG A 317 20.44 16.55 -12.81
N ASP A 318 20.22 17.49 -13.73
CA ASP A 318 18.90 17.81 -14.27
C ASP A 318 17.87 18.26 -13.20
N PHE A 319 18.37 18.88 -12.13
CA PHE A 319 17.57 19.61 -11.15
C PHE A 319 17.86 21.11 -11.18
N GLU A 320 16.82 21.91 -11.02
CA GLU A 320 16.88 23.31 -10.62
C GLU A 320 16.60 23.36 -9.12
N VAL A 321 17.63 23.62 -8.31
CA VAL A 321 17.56 23.59 -6.84
C VAL A 321 17.71 25.00 -6.29
N GLU A 322 16.75 25.46 -5.48
CA GLU A 322 16.85 26.79 -4.84
C GLU A 322 17.80 26.76 -3.64
N ASN A 323 17.64 25.78 -2.75
CA ASN A 323 18.42 25.61 -1.52
C ASN A 323 18.99 24.19 -1.45
N LEU A 324 20.32 24.07 -1.44
CA LEU A 324 21.02 22.79 -1.30
C LEU A 324 21.69 22.72 0.08
N ILE A 325 21.36 21.69 0.85
CA ILE A 325 21.90 21.44 2.20
C ILE A 325 22.52 20.05 2.21
N THR A 326 23.84 19.96 2.39
CA THR A 326 24.55 18.67 2.30
C THR A 326 25.55 18.44 3.44
N GLY A 327 25.99 17.18 3.59
CA GLY A 327 27.07 16.81 4.50
C GLY A 327 26.77 17.16 5.96
N ASN A 328 27.72 17.81 6.63
CA ASN A 328 27.61 18.13 8.06
C ASN A 328 26.50 19.15 8.36
N ASP A 329 26.17 20.04 7.42
CA ASP A 329 25.09 21.01 7.63
C ASP A 329 23.74 20.30 7.64
N ALA A 330 23.56 19.33 6.75
CA ALA A 330 22.39 18.45 6.77
C ALA A 330 22.32 17.60 8.06
N LEU A 331 23.45 17.04 8.51
CA LEU A 331 23.54 16.29 9.76
C LEU A 331 23.09 17.14 10.97
N ASN A 332 23.59 18.37 11.06
CA ASN A 332 23.31 19.25 12.19
C ASN A 332 21.85 19.70 12.19
N GLN A 333 21.31 20.04 11.01
CA GLN A 333 19.95 20.54 10.89
C GLN A 333 18.88 19.45 11.00
N PHE A 334 19.19 18.22 10.54
CA PHE A 334 18.24 17.12 10.44
C PHE A 334 18.62 15.91 11.32
N LYS A 335 19.40 16.15 12.39
CA LYS A 335 19.85 15.10 13.32
C LYS A 335 18.70 14.20 13.83
N TYR A 336 17.55 14.79 14.13
CA TYR A 336 16.38 14.02 14.60
C TYR A 336 15.89 12.99 13.60
N LEU A 337 15.94 13.30 12.30
CA LEU A 337 15.52 12.38 11.25
C LEU A 337 16.54 11.26 11.10
N ILE A 338 17.83 11.57 11.27
CA ILE A 338 18.89 10.57 11.28
C ILE A 338 18.66 9.60 12.45
N ASP A 339 18.35 10.11 13.65
CA ASP A 339 18.01 9.27 14.83
C ASP A 339 16.74 8.42 14.60
N VAL A 340 15.73 8.98 13.90
CA VAL A 340 14.53 8.23 13.46
C VAL A 340 14.94 7.09 12.54
N VAL A 341 15.75 7.38 11.52
CA VAL A 341 16.19 6.41 10.52
C VAL A 341 16.98 5.27 11.15
N GLU A 342 17.87 5.59 12.09
CA GLU A 342 18.59 4.58 12.89
C GLU A 342 17.64 3.75 13.75
N THR A 343 16.57 4.35 14.29
CA THR A 343 15.53 3.59 14.98
C THR A 343 14.77 2.65 14.02
N MET A 344 14.45 3.12 12.80
CA MET A 344 13.72 2.34 11.79
C MET A 344 14.47 1.08 11.36
N GLN A 345 15.80 1.12 11.34
CA GLN A 345 16.64 -0.04 11.09
C GLN A 345 16.44 -1.18 12.11
N ASN A 346 16.02 -0.85 13.34
CA ASN A 346 15.79 -1.83 14.40
C ASN A 346 14.40 -2.51 14.37
N GLN A 347 13.64 -2.36 13.27
CA GLN A 347 12.42 -3.11 12.94
C GLN A 347 11.24 -2.99 13.94
N ASN A 348 11.22 -1.97 14.80
CA ASN A 348 10.08 -1.74 15.69
C ASN A 348 9.22 -0.58 15.17
N TYR A 349 8.23 -0.88 14.32
CA TYR A 349 7.40 0.13 13.65
C TYR A 349 6.56 0.97 14.63
N ASP A 350 5.98 0.35 15.65
CA ASP A 350 5.20 1.08 16.68
C ASP A 350 6.08 2.07 17.44
N ASN A 351 7.25 1.62 17.91
CA ASN A 351 8.20 2.51 18.55
C ASN A 351 8.75 3.55 17.58
N THR A 352 8.91 3.21 16.29
CA THR A 352 9.32 4.14 15.24
C THR A 352 8.31 5.26 15.07
N ILE A 353 7.03 4.96 14.84
CA ILE A 353 6.01 5.99 14.62
C ILE A 353 5.80 6.84 15.88
N ILE A 354 5.82 6.21 17.06
CA ILE A 354 5.78 6.92 18.35
C ILE A 354 7.00 7.85 18.47
N LYS A 355 8.21 7.36 18.19
CA LYS A 355 9.44 8.19 18.22
C LYS A 355 9.43 9.28 17.15
N ILE A 356 8.93 9.03 15.94
CA ILE A 356 8.77 10.05 14.89
C ILE A 356 7.89 11.17 15.41
N ASN A 357 6.73 10.86 15.97
CA ASN A 357 5.81 11.87 16.48
C ASN A 357 6.39 12.61 17.69
N GLN A 358 7.07 11.90 18.60
CA GLN A 358 7.74 12.51 19.76
C GLN A 358 8.89 13.44 19.33
N LEU A 359 9.69 13.02 18.36
CA LEU A 359 10.80 13.81 17.83
C LEU A 359 10.27 15.02 17.04
N LYS A 360 9.25 14.86 16.17
CA LYS A 360 8.59 15.99 15.51
C LYS A 360 8.13 17.05 16.53
N GLN A 361 7.45 16.63 17.60
CA GLN A 361 7.01 17.54 18.66
C GLN A 361 8.16 18.22 19.42
N LEU A 362 9.25 17.51 19.72
CA LEU A 362 10.40 18.10 20.42
C LEU A 362 11.06 19.20 19.58
N TYR A 363 11.21 19.00 18.28
CA TYR A 363 11.87 19.97 17.38
C TYR A 363 10.97 21.13 16.95
N GLU A 364 9.64 20.93 16.87
CA GLU A 364 8.67 22.03 16.72
C GLU A 364 8.70 22.99 17.92
N ASN A 365 9.01 22.48 19.11
CA ASN A 365 9.13 23.29 20.33
C ASN A 365 10.47 24.03 20.47
N ASP A 366 11.54 23.55 19.83
CA ASP A 366 12.85 24.21 19.83
C ASP A 366 12.98 25.29 18.75
N THR A 367 12.20 25.22 17.66
CA THR A 367 12.16 26.24 16.60
C THR A 367 11.30 27.46 16.95
N THR A 368 10.57 27.41 18.07
CA THR A 368 9.75 28.51 18.59
C THR A 368 10.41 29.30 19.74
N LYS A 369 11.67 28.99 20.06
CA LYS A 369 12.55 29.76 20.95
C LYS A 369 13.63 30.46 20.13
#